data_AF-A0A5B1QYA4-F1
#
_entry.id   AF-A0A5B1QYA4-F1
#
_cell.length_a   1.000
_cell.length_b   1.000
_cell.length_c   1.000
_cell.angle_alpha   90.00
_cell.angle_beta   90.00
_cell.angle_gamma   90.00
#
_symmetry.space_group_name_H-M   'P 1'
#
loop_
_entity.id
_entity.type
_entity.pdbx_description
1 polymer ?
#
loop_
_entity_poly.entity_id
_entity_poly.type
_entity_poly.pdbx_seq_one_letter_code
_entity_poly.pdbx_strand_id
1 'polypeptide(L)'
;MSTPISPSDDDLKSKLVALKTENPTLGIPKLHALLLAQNTTWTVSEKRVKKTLQAAGLVVQPPAAKNSAAKDIHPSSELVQNLDVTKWSSKIEVKYFGKNKGKGLVAKEPIAEGEVIWKEDPFIVAPEWDIYDMQQSSRACAFCTTPLSESALVVRCPASTSAAFCPARFCSRLCLSRSARIHPLLCPAQNPASVPLLTFARRAEWMALHAVAHCAARLLLAEPAQQAEDWAVFRALAVLGMEERAKSTWFAGEPDRATWKRAHQLLVQAFQTPATPEQQKKLARVLKRAAPPDIAAAFFTYDGFLRSLGRMSLNLEAHGGLYTLHSHLNHACTPTVSVRHLDPRTALARITLLAKRDLAPGDELLVTYVDPSLGLRARREGLGAWGFGVCRCERCVEEEKAGAAEGEGKEAAPAEGMEDLERELKAGLGVM
;
A
#
# COMPACT_ATOMS: atom_id res chain seq x y z
N MET A 1 6.30 -57.73 45.42
CA MET A 1 6.50 -56.66 44.41
C MET A 1 5.35 -56.76 43.43
N SER A 2 4.35 -55.89 43.58
CA SER A 2 3.12 -55.95 42.77
C SER A 2 3.42 -55.43 41.36
N THR A 3 3.12 -56.23 40.35
CA THR A 3 3.27 -55.87 38.94
C THR A 3 2.39 -54.66 38.61
N PRO A 4 2.92 -53.63 37.92
CA PRO A 4 2.13 -52.47 37.55
C PRO A 4 1.08 -52.85 36.49
N ILE A 5 -0.18 -52.52 36.76
CA ILE A 5 -1.35 -52.87 35.93
C ILE A 5 -1.82 -51.61 35.19
N SER A 6 -2.05 -51.74 33.89
CA SER A 6 -2.72 -50.70 33.11
C SER A 6 -4.24 -50.86 33.30
N PRO A 7 -4.95 -49.89 33.90
CA PRO A 7 -6.38 -50.00 34.16
C PRO A 7 -7.21 -49.99 32.87
N SER A 8 -8.45 -50.49 32.97
CA SER A 8 -9.46 -50.38 31.91
C SER A 8 -9.83 -48.92 31.65
N ASP A 9 -10.36 -48.63 30.45
CA ASP A 9 -10.74 -47.26 30.10
C ASP A 9 -11.92 -46.74 30.95
N ASP A 10 -12.84 -47.63 31.36
CA ASP A 10 -13.99 -47.28 32.20
C ASP A 10 -13.58 -46.99 33.65
N ASP A 11 -12.68 -47.80 34.22
CA ASP A 11 -12.14 -47.58 35.58
C ASP A 11 -11.33 -46.28 35.64
N LEU A 12 -10.51 -46.04 34.61
CA LEU A 12 -9.72 -44.82 34.49
C LEU A 12 -10.62 -43.59 34.37
N LYS A 13 -11.67 -43.65 33.55
CA LYS A 13 -12.63 -42.55 33.38
C LYS A 13 -13.36 -42.25 34.68
N SER A 14 -13.88 -43.27 35.35
CA SER A 14 -14.60 -43.13 36.63
C SER A 14 -13.76 -42.43 37.69
N LYS A 15 -12.50 -42.86 37.86
CA LYS A 15 -11.56 -42.25 38.83
C LYS A 15 -11.15 -40.83 38.46
N LEU A 16 -10.92 -40.53 37.19
CA LEU A 16 -10.57 -39.19 36.72
C LEU A 16 -11.73 -38.20 36.85
N VAL A 17 -12.98 -38.65 36.64
CA VAL A 17 -14.18 -37.85 36.87
C VAL A 17 -14.30 -37.49 38.35
N ALA A 18 -14.17 -38.47 39.26
CA ALA A 18 -14.22 -38.22 40.70
C ALA A 18 -13.12 -37.23 41.15
N LEU A 19 -11.88 -37.46 40.73
CA LEU A 19 -10.74 -36.59 41.06
C LEU A 19 -10.91 -35.15 40.57
N LYS A 20 -11.48 -34.97 39.37
CA LYS A 20 -11.73 -33.64 38.79
C LYS A 20 -12.89 -32.92 39.47
N THR A 21 -13.91 -33.66 39.91
CA THR A 21 -15.04 -33.11 40.69
C THR A 21 -14.59 -32.66 42.08
N GLU A 22 -13.74 -33.43 42.75
CA GLU A 22 -13.17 -33.07 44.06
C GLU A 22 -12.14 -31.92 43.95
N ASN A 23 -11.47 -31.81 42.81
CA ASN A 23 -10.41 -30.83 42.59
C ASN A 23 -10.61 -30.03 41.28
N PRO A 24 -11.65 -29.18 41.21
CA PRO A 24 -12.09 -28.54 39.97
C PRO A 24 -11.03 -27.64 39.32
N THR A 25 -10.15 -27.05 40.12
CA THR A 25 -9.10 -26.10 39.66
C THR A 25 -7.77 -26.77 39.29
N LEU A 26 -7.57 -28.05 39.58
CA LEU A 26 -6.30 -28.73 39.28
C LEU A 26 -6.15 -29.02 37.78
N GLY A 27 -4.94 -28.75 37.28
CA GLY A 27 -4.53 -29.06 35.91
C GLY A 27 -4.14 -30.53 35.74
N ILE A 28 -4.08 -30.96 34.47
CA ILE A 28 -3.81 -32.36 34.06
C ILE A 28 -2.53 -32.96 34.70
N PRO A 29 -1.38 -32.25 34.79
CA PRO A 29 -0.18 -32.82 35.40
C PRO A 29 -0.36 -33.14 36.89
N LYS A 30 -1.07 -32.27 37.63
CA LYS A 30 -1.33 -32.45 39.07
C LYS A 30 -2.37 -33.55 39.31
N LEU A 31 -3.38 -33.66 38.44
CA LEU A 31 -4.36 -34.75 38.49
C LEU A 31 -3.74 -36.11 38.15
N HIS A 32 -2.80 -36.15 37.21
CA HIS A 32 -2.06 -37.37 36.88
C HIS A 32 -1.18 -37.84 38.05
N ALA A 33 -0.47 -36.91 38.70
CA ALA A 33 0.30 -37.22 39.91
C ALA A 33 -0.60 -37.73 41.06
N LEU A 34 -1.76 -37.10 41.29
CA LEU A 34 -2.73 -37.53 42.30
C LEU A 34 -3.33 -38.90 41.99
N LEU A 35 -3.64 -39.18 40.72
CA LEU A 35 -4.17 -40.47 40.28
C LEU A 35 -3.19 -41.61 40.59
N LEU A 36 -1.90 -41.42 40.28
CA LEU A 36 -0.86 -42.42 40.55
C LEU A 36 -0.55 -42.54 42.04
N ALA A 37 -0.67 -41.45 42.81
CA ALA A 37 -0.51 -41.49 44.26
C ALA A 37 -1.66 -42.26 44.95
N GLN A 38 -2.89 -42.13 44.45
CA GLN A 38 -4.06 -42.85 45.00
C GLN A 38 -4.19 -44.29 44.50
N ASN A 39 -3.52 -44.65 43.39
CA ASN A 39 -3.57 -45.98 42.78
C ASN A 39 -2.15 -46.45 42.47
N THR A 40 -1.41 -46.82 43.51
CA THR A 40 0.04 -47.12 43.47
C THR A 40 0.41 -48.35 42.61
N THR A 41 -0.57 -49.16 42.22
CA THR A 41 -0.38 -50.30 41.32
C THR A 41 -0.65 -49.95 39.85
N TRP A 42 -1.07 -48.73 39.54
CA TRP A 42 -1.46 -48.34 38.18
C TRP A 42 -0.30 -47.74 37.38
N THR A 43 -0.21 -48.10 36.11
CA THR A 43 0.64 -47.44 35.11
C THR A 43 -0.21 -46.76 34.05
N VAL A 44 -0.30 -45.44 34.15
CA VAL A 44 -1.07 -44.60 33.22
C VAL A 44 -0.20 -43.43 32.79
N SER A 45 -0.15 -43.14 31.48
CA SER A 45 0.55 -41.96 30.97
C SER A 45 -0.31 -40.69 31.10
N GLU A 46 0.33 -39.55 31.31
CA GLU A 46 -0.36 -38.25 31.36
C GLU A 46 -1.17 -37.98 30.08
N LYS A 47 -0.66 -38.45 28.92
CA LYS A 47 -1.36 -38.37 27.63
C LYS A 47 -2.69 -39.15 27.64
N ARG A 48 -2.72 -40.32 28.26
CA ARG A 48 -3.96 -41.12 28.39
C ARG A 48 -4.95 -40.43 29.33
N VAL A 49 -4.47 -39.87 30.46
CA VAL A 49 -5.30 -39.04 31.36
C VAL A 49 -5.91 -37.84 30.64
N LYS A 50 -5.12 -37.12 29.84
CA LYS A 50 -5.59 -35.99 29.02
C LYS A 50 -6.70 -36.42 28.06
N LYS A 51 -6.51 -37.52 27.33
CA LYS A 51 -7.50 -38.01 26.35
C LYS A 51 -8.80 -38.45 27.03
N THR A 52 -8.71 -39.12 28.18
CA THR A 52 -9.89 -39.57 28.94
C THR A 52 -10.68 -38.40 29.54
N LEU A 53 -10.00 -37.39 30.11
CA LEU A 53 -10.66 -36.17 30.62
C LEU A 53 -11.30 -35.34 29.49
N GLN A 54 -10.67 -35.27 28.32
CA GLN A 54 -11.24 -34.63 27.14
C GLN A 54 -12.48 -35.36 26.63
N ALA A 55 -12.44 -36.69 26.55
CA ALA A 55 -13.59 -37.51 26.14
C ALA A 55 -14.76 -37.45 27.15
N ALA A 56 -14.46 -37.16 28.43
CA ALA A 56 -15.46 -36.95 29.47
C ALA A 56 -16.00 -35.51 29.54
N GLY A 57 -15.50 -34.58 28.72
CA GLY A 57 -15.92 -33.17 28.74
C GLY A 57 -15.47 -32.39 29.97
N LEU A 58 -14.54 -32.92 30.77
CA LEU A 58 -14.09 -32.36 32.05
C LEU A 58 -12.80 -31.53 31.96
N VAL A 59 -12.37 -31.24 30.73
CA VAL A 59 -11.37 -30.23 30.45
C VAL A 59 -12.12 -28.99 29.99
N VAL A 60 -12.14 -27.95 30.85
CA VAL A 60 -12.44 -26.59 30.38
C VAL A 60 -11.38 -26.29 29.34
N GLN A 61 -11.76 -26.27 28.06
CA GLN A 61 -10.89 -25.73 27.05
C GLN A 61 -10.61 -24.28 27.48
N PRO A 62 -9.34 -23.88 27.65
CA PRO A 62 -9.04 -22.46 27.50
C PRO A 62 -9.67 -22.05 26.16
N PRO A 63 -10.38 -20.91 26.07
CA PRO A 63 -10.87 -20.43 24.78
C PRO A 63 -9.73 -20.60 23.81
N ALA A 64 -9.96 -21.38 22.74
CA ALA A 64 -8.94 -21.94 21.86
C ALA A 64 -7.73 -21.02 21.87
N ALA A 65 -6.62 -21.47 22.47
CA ALA A 65 -5.40 -20.70 22.47
C ALA A 65 -5.22 -20.28 21.01
N LYS A 66 -5.35 -18.98 20.75
CA LYS A 66 -5.13 -18.39 19.44
C LYS A 66 -3.65 -18.60 19.16
N ASN A 67 -3.30 -19.81 18.73
CA ASN A 67 -2.12 -20.09 17.94
C ASN A 67 -2.34 -19.61 16.49
N SER A 68 -3.26 -18.67 16.28
CA SER A 68 -2.97 -17.49 15.50
C SER A 68 -2.59 -16.35 16.45
N ALA A 69 -1.31 -16.26 16.82
CA ALA A 69 -0.70 -14.97 16.57
C ALA A 69 -0.82 -14.78 15.06
N ALA A 70 -1.96 -14.26 14.60
CA ALA A 70 -2.00 -13.62 13.31
C ALA A 70 -0.85 -12.63 13.41
N LYS A 71 0.26 -12.88 12.69
CA LYS A 71 1.29 -11.87 12.54
C LYS A 71 0.51 -10.64 12.11
N ASP A 72 0.44 -9.59 12.94
CA ASP A 72 -0.26 -8.36 12.59
C ASP A 72 0.33 -7.91 11.25
N ILE A 73 -0.42 -8.14 10.17
CA ILE A 73 0.04 -7.87 8.82
C ILE A 73 -0.15 -6.37 8.64
N HIS A 74 0.94 -5.62 8.67
CA HIS A 74 0.98 -4.19 8.42
C HIS A 74 1.90 -3.89 7.22
N PRO A 75 1.70 -2.77 6.51
CA PRO A 75 2.64 -2.31 5.52
C PRO A 75 4.04 -2.17 6.09
N SER A 76 5.03 -2.68 5.38
CA SER A 76 6.44 -2.45 5.72
C SER A 76 7.01 -1.35 4.83
N SER A 77 7.88 -0.51 5.38
CA SER A 77 8.66 0.48 4.61
C SER A 77 10.10 0.51 5.12
N GLU A 78 11.00 1.03 4.29
CA GLU A 78 12.43 1.14 4.61
C GLU A 78 12.88 2.60 4.48
N LEU A 79 13.94 2.98 5.20
CA LEU A 79 14.58 4.27 5.01
C LEU A 79 15.44 4.24 3.75
N VAL A 80 15.34 5.28 2.92
CA VAL A 80 16.31 5.51 1.86
C VAL A 80 17.61 5.98 2.52
N GLN A 81 18.64 5.15 2.48
CA GLN A 81 19.95 5.50 3.02
C GLN A 81 20.48 6.75 2.31
N ASN A 82 20.92 7.75 3.08
CA ASN A 82 21.46 9.01 2.58
C ASN A 82 20.48 9.84 1.73
N LEU A 83 19.16 9.73 1.97
CA LEU A 83 18.20 10.65 1.36
C LEU A 83 18.47 12.07 1.86
N ASP A 84 18.95 12.91 0.96
CA ASP A 84 19.16 14.33 1.24
C ASP A 84 17.83 15.09 1.16
N VAL A 85 17.16 15.18 2.32
CA VAL A 85 15.88 15.88 2.49
C VAL A 85 16.03 17.40 2.26
N THR A 86 17.24 17.94 2.45
CA THR A 86 17.49 19.39 2.33
C THR A 86 17.29 19.91 0.91
N LYS A 87 17.28 19.02 -0.10
CA LYS A 87 16.87 19.33 -1.48
C LYS A 87 15.45 19.86 -1.60
N TRP A 88 14.57 19.50 -0.67
CA TRP A 88 13.19 19.96 -0.63
C TRP A 88 12.96 20.99 0.47
N SER A 89 13.48 20.73 1.67
CA SER A 89 13.34 21.65 2.80
C SER A 89 14.37 21.36 3.88
N SER A 90 14.99 22.40 4.42
CA SER A 90 15.86 22.31 5.61
C SER A 90 15.08 22.17 6.91
N LYS A 91 13.77 22.41 6.88
CA LYS A 91 12.90 22.47 8.07
C LYS A 91 12.39 21.13 8.55
N ILE A 92 12.68 20.04 7.84
CA ILE A 92 12.11 18.72 8.11
C ILE A 92 13.18 17.65 8.03
N GLU A 93 12.92 16.52 8.68
CA GLU A 93 13.78 15.35 8.63
C GLU A 93 12.97 14.05 8.63
N VAL A 94 13.58 12.98 8.12
CA VAL A 94 12.96 11.64 8.12
C VAL A 94 13.17 11.00 9.48
N LYS A 95 12.10 10.46 10.06
CA LYS A 95 12.12 9.72 11.32
C LYS A 95 11.48 8.34 11.13
N TYR A 96 12.02 7.32 11.78
CA TYR A 96 11.42 5.99 11.81
C TYR A 96 10.62 5.80 13.11
N PHE A 97 9.34 5.46 12.98
CA PHE A 97 8.37 5.31 14.08
C PHE A 97 8.14 3.84 14.47
N GLY A 98 8.99 2.92 14.03
CA GLY A 98 8.89 1.49 14.31
C GLY A 98 8.14 0.72 13.22
N LYS A 99 7.97 -0.59 13.43
CA LYS A 99 7.47 -1.50 12.38
C LYS A 99 6.05 -1.17 11.91
N ASN A 100 5.15 -0.86 12.85
CA ASN A 100 3.73 -0.68 12.56
C ASN A 100 3.44 0.63 11.81
N LYS A 101 4.15 1.72 12.15
CA LYS A 101 3.95 3.05 11.54
C LYS A 101 4.95 3.33 10.41
N GLY A 102 6.10 2.67 10.43
CA GLY A 102 7.12 2.82 9.41
C GLY A 102 7.88 4.14 9.49
N LYS A 103 8.28 4.64 8.33
CA LYS A 103 8.95 5.95 8.19
C LYS A 103 7.93 7.10 8.23
N GLY A 104 8.41 8.28 8.59
CA GLY A 104 7.63 9.50 8.72
C GLY A 104 8.50 10.75 8.51
N LEU A 105 7.87 11.92 8.47
CA LEU A 105 8.55 13.23 8.47
C LEU A 105 8.21 13.99 9.74
N VAL A 106 9.20 14.64 10.32
CA VAL A 106 9.02 15.54 11.46
C VAL A 106 9.59 16.92 11.16
N ALA A 107 9.02 17.95 11.78
CA ALA A 107 9.59 19.28 11.78
C ALA A 107 10.90 19.29 12.57
N LYS A 108 11.93 19.90 12.02
CA LYS A 108 13.25 20.10 12.64
C LYS A 108 13.36 21.47 13.30
N GLU A 109 12.62 22.44 12.78
CA GLU A 109 12.51 23.80 13.28
C GLU A 109 11.04 24.25 13.24
N PRO A 110 10.67 25.39 13.87
CA PRO A 110 9.31 25.90 13.81
C PRO A 110 8.85 26.19 12.36
N ILE A 111 7.62 25.78 12.06
CA ILE A 111 6.95 26.03 10.77
C ILE A 111 5.63 26.72 11.05
N ALA A 112 5.40 27.88 10.45
CA ALA A 112 4.17 28.64 10.69
C ALA A 112 2.97 28.08 9.89
N GLU A 113 1.76 28.28 10.39
CA GLU A 113 0.54 28.00 9.64
C GLU A 113 0.54 28.70 8.27
N GLY A 114 0.13 27.96 7.22
CA GLY A 114 0.10 28.45 5.85
C GLY A 114 1.47 28.49 5.16
N GLU A 115 2.56 28.19 5.85
CA GLU A 115 3.90 28.17 5.26
C GLU A 115 4.02 27.03 4.22
N VAL A 116 4.61 27.35 3.06
CA VAL A 116 5.03 26.33 2.08
C VAL A 116 6.26 25.60 2.61
N ILE A 117 6.09 24.35 3.02
CA ILE A 117 7.16 23.53 3.57
C ILE A 117 8.10 23.06 2.45
N TRP A 118 7.54 22.51 1.36
CA TRP A 118 8.29 22.21 0.12
C TRP A 118 7.38 22.10 -1.11
N LYS A 119 8.02 22.01 -2.28
CA LYS A 119 7.40 21.64 -3.56
C LYS A 119 8.12 20.44 -4.12
N GLU A 120 7.40 19.54 -4.77
CA GLU A 120 7.98 18.29 -5.27
C GLU A 120 7.48 17.95 -6.68
N ASP A 121 8.43 17.68 -7.58
CA ASP A 121 8.16 17.08 -8.88
C ASP A 121 7.94 15.57 -8.72
N PRO A 122 7.05 14.96 -9.51
CA PRO A 122 6.69 13.56 -9.35
C PRO A 122 7.84 12.65 -9.78
N PHE A 123 8.04 11.57 -9.03
CA PHE A 123 8.90 10.45 -9.41
C PHE A 123 8.37 9.78 -10.68
N ILE A 124 7.07 9.48 -10.70
CA ILE A 124 6.27 9.15 -11.89
C ILE A 124 4.88 9.76 -11.75
N VAL A 125 4.16 9.89 -12.86
CA VAL A 125 2.72 10.20 -12.85
C VAL A 125 2.01 9.10 -13.63
N ALA A 126 1.09 8.41 -12.97
CA ALA A 126 0.08 7.58 -13.60
C ALA A 126 -1.20 8.43 -13.62
N PRO A 127 -1.49 9.16 -14.72
CA PRO A 127 -2.60 10.10 -14.73
C PRO A 127 -3.94 9.41 -14.48
N GLU A 128 -4.85 10.16 -13.86
CA GLU A 128 -6.29 9.87 -13.85
C GLU A 128 -6.78 9.52 -15.25
N TRP A 129 -7.81 8.67 -15.32
CA TRP A 129 -8.24 8.10 -16.60
C TRP A 129 -8.76 9.14 -17.59
N ASP A 130 -9.41 10.20 -17.11
CA ASP A 130 -9.85 11.31 -17.97
C ASP A 130 -8.65 12.06 -18.58
N ILE A 131 -7.61 12.32 -17.78
CA ILE A 131 -6.36 12.91 -18.26
C ILE A 131 -5.61 11.95 -19.19
N TYR A 132 -5.60 10.65 -18.87
CA TYR A 132 -5.02 9.63 -19.74
C TYR A 132 -5.72 9.62 -21.10
N ASP A 133 -7.05 9.69 -21.15
CA ASP A 133 -7.83 9.74 -22.39
C ASP A 133 -7.55 11.04 -23.15
N MET A 134 -7.34 12.16 -22.45
CA MET A 134 -6.82 13.40 -23.06
C MET A 134 -5.41 13.20 -23.64
N GLN A 135 -4.51 12.46 -22.99
CA GLN A 135 -3.19 12.16 -23.56
C GLN A 135 -3.30 11.27 -24.80
N GLN A 136 -4.18 10.25 -24.79
CA GLN A 136 -4.40 9.36 -25.94
C GLN A 136 -5.03 10.11 -27.13
N SER A 137 -5.81 11.16 -26.87
CA SER A 137 -6.34 12.07 -27.89
C SER A 137 -5.43 13.26 -28.20
N SER A 138 -4.18 13.24 -27.73
CA SER A 138 -3.20 14.31 -28.00
C SER A 138 -3.61 15.70 -27.46
N ARG A 139 -4.45 15.74 -26.42
CA ARG A 139 -5.00 16.95 -25.77
C ARG A 139 -4.37 17.27 -24.41
N ALA A 140 -3.57 16.38 -23.84
CA ALA A 140 -2.80 16.64 -22.61
C ALA A 140 -1.33 16.25 -22.77
N CYS A 141 -0.47 16.90 -22.00
CA CYS A 141 0.96 16.60 -21.96
C CYS A 141 1.16 15.15 -21.45
N ALA A 142 1.85 14.33 -22.22
CA ALA A 142 2.16 12.94 -21.90
C ALA A 142 3.19 12.79 -20.76
N PHE A 143 3.70 13.90 -20.21
CA PHE A 143 4.64 13.90 -19.08
C PHE A 143 4.05 14.57 -17.84
N CYS A 144 3.68 15.85 -17.93
CA CYS A 144 3.25 16.64 -16.77
C CYS A 144 1.73 16.82 -16.66
N THR A 145 0.96 16.02 -17.42
CA THR A 145 -0.52 15.96 -17.41
C THR A 145 -1.28 17.22 -17.77
N THR A 146 -0.59 18.36 -17.94
CA THR A 146 -1.18 19.64 -18.31
C THR A 146 -1.99 19.55 -19.62
N PRO A 147 -3.27 19.93 -19.62
CA PRO A 147 -4.05 20.13 -20.84
C PRO A 147 -3.31 21.04 -21.82
N LEU A 148 -3.24 20.63 -23.08
CA LEU A 148 -2.51 21.35 -24.11
C LEU A 148 -3.44 22.36 -24.78
N SER A 149 -3.02 23.61 -24.83
CA SER A 149 -3.55 24.61 -25.73
C SER A 149 -2.78 24.63 -27.06
N GLU A 150 -3.29 25.37 -28.04
CA GLU A 150 -2.52 25.67 -29.25
C GLU A 150 -1.34 26.59 -28.88
N SER A 151 -0.13 26.05 -28.95
CA SER A 151 1.11 26.78 -28.66
C SER A 151 2.27 26.19 -29.45
N ALA A 152 3.14 27.06 -29.96
CA ALA A 152 4.34 26.68 -30.70
C ALA A 152 5.37 25.90 -29.86
N LEU A 153 5.23 25.92 -28.52
CA LEU A 153 6.09 25.17 -27.60
C LEU A 153 5.74 23.68 -27.56
N VAL A 154 4.53 23.31 -27.99
CA VAL A 154 4.04 21.94 -27.93
C VAL A 154 4.75 21.10 -28.99
N VAL A 155 5.44 20.05 -28.54
CA VAL A 155 6.17 19.12 -29.41
C VAL A 155 5.52 17.74 -29.40
N ARG A 156 5.56 17.04 -30.53
CA ARG A 156 5.08 15.66 -30.66
C ARG A 156 6.21 14.68 -30.33
N CYS A 157 5.86 13.44 -30.00
CA CYS A 157 6.84 12.35 -29.91
C CYS A 157 7.63 12.22 -31.22
N PRO A 158 8.98 12.33 -31.19
CA PRO A 158 9.80 12.24 -32.40
C PRO A 158 9.75 10.87 -33.10
N ALA A 159 9.38 9.81 -32.37
CA ALA A 159 9.24 8.47 -32.95
C ALA A 159 7.89 8.26 -33.65
N SER A 160 6.94 9.19 -33.50
CA SER A 160 5.64 9.09 -34.16
C SER A 160 5.77 9.35 -35.66
N THR A 161 5.30 8.40 -36.47
CA THR A 161 5.26 8.50 -37.94
C THR A 161 3.91 8.00 -38.44
N SER A 162 3.62 8.19 -39.74
CA SER A 162 2.39 7.66 -40.35
C SER A 162 2.30 6.12 -40.29
N ALA A 163 3.44 5.43 -40.28
CA ALA A 163 3.51 3.96 -40.18
C ALA A 163 3.55 3.44 -38.73
N ALA A 164 3.91 4.28 -37.76
CA ALA A 164 3.99 3.94 -36.35
C ALA A 164 3.57 5.16 -35.52
N PHE A 165 2.26 5.27 -35.30
CA PHE A 165 1.67 6.42 -34.62
C PHE A 165 1.89 6.38 -33.10
N CYS A 166 2.17 7.54 -32.52
CA CYS A 166 2.16 7.75 -31.07
C CYS A 166 1.42 9.04 -30.72
N PRO A 167 0.40 8.99 -29.84
CA PRO A 167 -0.40 10.18 -29.50
C PRO A 167 0.31 11.14 -28.54
N ALA A 168 1.49 10.78 -28.03
CA ALA A 168 2.18 11.58 -27.02
C ALA A 168 2.60 12.95 -27.58
N ARG A 169 2.14 13.99 -26.89
CA ARG A 169 2.56 15.38 -27.05
C ARG A 169 3.08 15.91 -25.73
N PHE A 170 3.98 16.88 -25.79
CA PHE A 170 4.61 17.47 -24.62
C PHE A 170 4.47 18.99 -24.69
N CYS A 171 4.12 19.63 -23.57
CA CYS A 171 3.90 21.09 -23.53
C CYS A 171 5.17 21.90 -23.82
N SER A 172 6.35 21.29 -23.72
CA SER A 172 7.64 21.91 -24.00
C SER A 172 8.70 20.86 -24.35
N ARG A 173 9.83 21.30 -24.93
CA ARG A 173 11.04 20.47 -25.11
C ARG A 173 11.59 19.93 -23.78
N LEU A 174 11.41 20.66 -22.68
CA LEU A 174 11.80 20.20 -21.35
C LEU A 174 10.98 18.98 -20.92
N CYS A 175 9.66 19.00 -21.12
CA CYS A 175 8.80 17.85 -20.83
C CYS A 175 9.12 16.64 -21.74
N LEU A 176 9.39 16.88 -23.03
CA LEU A 176 9.88 15.82 -23.93
C LEU A 176 11.17 15.19 -23.39
N SER A 177 12.15 16.02 -23.00
CA SER A 177 13.43 15.55 -22.46
C SER A 177 13.27 14.76 -21.16
N ARG A 178 12.48 15.27 -20.20
CA ARG A 178 12.19 14.59 -18.93
C ARG A 178 11.42 13.29 -19.14
N SER A 179 10.52 13.23 -20.13
CA SER A 179 9.76 12.03 -20.47
C SER A 179 10.63 10.88 -20.98
N ALA A 180 11.85 11.15 -21.47
CA ALA A 180 12.75 10.13 -22.03
C ALA A 180 13.11 9.03 -21.03
N ARG A 181 12.93 9.27 -19.71
CA ARG A 181 13.10 8.28 -18.65
C ARG A 181 12.00 7.22 -18.61
N ILE A 182 10.85 7.44 -19.24
CA ILE A 182 9.67 6.55 -19.15
C ILE A 182 9.09 6.28 -20.53
N HIS A 183 8.80 7.35 -21.28
CA HIS A 183 8.04 7.32 -22.51
C HIS A 183 8.55 6.31 -23.54
N PRO A 184 9.85 6.16 -23.83
CA PRO A 184 10.32 5.23 -24.86
C PRO A 184 9.84 3.79 -24.66
N LEU A 185 9.76 3.31 -23.42
CA LEU A 185 9.32 1.94 -23.12
C LEU A 185 7.78 1.79 -23.16
N LEU A 186 7.05 2.87 -22.95
CA LEU A 186 5.58 2.93 -23.03
C LEU A 186 5.06 3.46 -24.38
N CYS A 187 5.95 3.80 -25.29
CA CYS A 187 5.61 4.45 -26.56
C CYS A 187 5.12 3.39 -27.56
N PRO A 188 3.89 3.47 -28.10
CA PRO A 188 3.39 2.51 -29.09
C PRO A 188 4.25 2.43 -30.35
N ALA A 189 4.89 3.52 -30.75
CA ALA A 189 5.77 3.55 -31.92
C ALA A 189 7.10 2.81 -31.68
N GLN A 190 7.71 3.01 -30.51
CA GLN A 190 9.02 2.46 -30.14
C GLN A 190 8.93 1.06 -29.52
N ASN A 191 7.97 0.85 -28.62
CA ASN A 191 7.68 -0.44 -27.98
C ASN A 191 6.18 -0.79 -28.13
N PRO A 192 5.74 -1.29 -29.30
CA PRO A 192 4.35 -1.69 -29.51
C PRO A 192 3.88 -2.83 -28.59
N ALA A 193 4.80 -3.60 -28.00
CA ALA A 193 4.45 -4.65 -27.03
C ALA A 193 3.87 -4.09 -25.72
N SER A 194 4.06 -2.80 -25.43
CA SER A 194 3.45 -2.12 -24.27
C SER A 194 1.95 -1.85 -24.44
N VAL A 195 1.44 -1.79 -25.67
CA VAL A 195 0.05 -1.37 -25.95
C VAL A 195 -0.99 -2.28 -25.30
N PRO A 196 -0.88 -3.62 -25.37
CA PRO A 196 -1.83 -4.50 -24.69
C PRO A 196 -1.89 -4.29 -23.17
N LEU A 197 -0.74 -4.06 -22.53
CA LEU A 197 -0.65 -3.77 -21.10
C LEU A 197 -1.38 -2.47 -20.73
N LEU A 198 -1.06 -1.38 -21.44
CA LEU A 198 -1.65 -0.06 -21.18
C LEU A 198 -3.16 -0.05 -21.46
N THR A 199 -3.58 -0.73 -22.52
CA THR A 199 -5.00 -0.91 -22.86
C THR A 199 -5.74 -1.70 -21.77
N PHE A 200 -5.10 -2.75 -21.25
CA PHE A 200 -5.65 -3.55 -20.16
C PHE A 200 -5.79 -2.74 -18.88
N ALA A 201 -4.77 -1.97 -18.50
CA ALA A 201 -4.82 -1.08 -17.34
C ALA A 201 -5.96 -0.06 -17.46
N ARG A 202 -6.13 0.58 -18.62
CA ARG A 202 -7.23 1.53 -18.86
C ARG A 202 -8.61 0.88 -18.79
N ARG A 203 -8.79 -0.30 -19.41
CA ARG A 203 -10.08 -1.01 -19.42
C ARG A 203 -10.49 -1.50 -18.03
N ALA A 204 -9.53 -1.90 -17.22
CA ALA A 204 -9.76 -2.30 -15.84
C ALA A 204 -9.75 -1.11 -14.86
N GLU A 205 -9.53 0.10 -15.36
CA GLU A 205 -9.35 1.33 -14.58
C GLU A 205 -8.34 1.18 -13.42
N TRP A 206 -7.32 0.34 -13.63
CA TRP A 206 -6.42 -0.08 -12.55
C TRP A 206 -5.17 0.80 -12.46
N MET A 207 -5.28 1.87 -11.67
CA MET A 207 -4.22 2.88 -11.54
C MET A 207 -2.89 2.29 -11.05
N ALA A 208 -2.94 1.35 -10.10
CA ALA A 208 -1.76 0.69 -9.57
C ALA A 208 -0.96 -0.03 -10.67
N LEU A 209 -1.63 -0.71 -11.61
CA LEU A 209 -0.96 -1.36 -12.74
C LEU A 209 -0.30 -0.34 -13.68
N HIS A 210 -0.98 0.78 -13.94
CA HIS A 210 -0.45 1.86 -14.76
C HIS A 210 0.81 2.48 -14.14
N ALA A 211 0.80 2.71 -12.83
CA ALA A 211 1.94 3.20 -12.07
C ALA A 211 3.10 2.19 -12.00
N VAL A 212 2.82 0.88 -11.88
CA VAL A 212 3.84 -0.17 -11.98
C VAL A 212 4.53 -0.12 -13.35
N ALA A 213 3.77 0.04 -14.44
CA ALA A 213 4.34 0.15 -15.78
C ALA A 213 5.27 1.39 -15.91
N HIS A 214 4.88 2.52 -15.33
CA HIS A 214 5.69 3.74 -15.28
C HIS A 214 6.96 3.57 -14.45
N CYS A 215 6.88 2.95 -13.26
CA CYS A 215 8.03 2.68 -12.42
C CYS A 215 9.01 1.71 -13.09
N ALA A 216 8.50 0.63 -13.70
CA ALA A 216 9.32 -0.32 -14.45
C ALA A 216 10.05 0.39 -15.59
N ALA A 217 9.34 1.19 -16.40
CA ALA A 217 9.95 1.98 -17.47
C ALA A 217 11.04 2.93 -16.96
N ARG A 218 10.77 3.65 -15.87
CA ARG A 218 11.75 4.55 -15.24
C ARG A 218 13.03 3.83 -14.85
N LEU A 219 12.90 2.71 -14.12
CA LEU A 219 14.04 1.96 -13.62
C LEU A 219 14.82 1.25 -14.75
N LEU A 220 14.12 0.70 -15.75
CA LEU A 220 14.75 -0.02 -16.86
C LEU A 220 15.50 0.91 -17.83
N LEU A 221 15.05 2.16 -17.97
CA LEU A 221 15.68 3.16 -18.85
C LEU A 221 16.78 3.98 -18.15
N ALA A 222 16.78 4.06 -16.82
CA ALA A 222 17.74 4.87 -16.06
C ALA A 222 19.20 4.40 -16.20
N GLU A 223 20.14 5.35 -16.29
CA GLU A 223 21.59 5.12 -16.22
C GLU A 223 22.01 4.61 -14.83
N PRO A 224 23.12 3.87 -14.66
CA PRO A 224 23.37 3.07 -13.46
C PRO A 224 23.35 3.87 -12.15
N ALA A 225 23.92 5.07 -12.14
CA ALA A 225 23.90 5.95 -10.96
C ALA A 225 22.47 6.38 -10.60
N GLN A 226 21.70 6.86 -11.59
CA GLN A 226 20.31 7.26 -11.37
C GLN A 226 19.41 6.05 -11.06
N GLN A 227 19.68 4.89 -11.67
CA GLN A 227 18.95 3.66 -11.44
C GLN A 227 19.11 3.21 -9.99
N ALA A 228 20.30 3.32 -9.41
CA ALA A 228 20.54 3.03 -8.00
C ALA A 228 19.75 3.95 -7.06
N GLU A 229 19.73 5.26 -7.34
CA GLU A 229 18.93 6.24 -6.59
C GLU A 229 17.42 5.96 -6.71
N ASP A 230 16.93 5.82 -7.94
CA ASP A 230 15.51 5.56 -8.23
C ASP A 230 15.06 4.23 -7.61
N TRP A 231 15.95 3.22 -7.60
CA TRP A 231 15.68 1.93 -6.99
C TRP A 231 15.64 2.00 -5.47
N ALA A 232 16.51 2.79 -4.85
CA ALA A 232 16.46 3.04 -3.41
C ALA A 232 15.12 3.67 -3.00
N VAL A 233 14.63 4.64 -3.77
CA VAL A 233 13.29 5.24 -3.57
C VAL A 233 12.20 4.18 -3.71
N PHE A 234 12.20 3.40 -4.80
CA PHE A 234 11.17 2.39 -5.05
C PHE A 234 11.08 1.32 -3.95
N ARG A 235 12.24 0.82 -3.48
CA ARG A 235 12.27 -0.18 -2.39
C ARG A 235 11.77 0.37 -1.06
N ALA A 236 12.02 1.66 -0.81
CA ALA A 236 11.65 2.33 0.43
C ALA A 236 10.16 2.68 0.53
N LEU A 237 9.39 2.61 -0.55
CA LEU A 237 7.93 2.81 -0.52
C LEU A 237 7.25 1.86 0.48
N ALA A 238 6.11 2.25 1.02
CA ALA A 238 5.31 1.33 1.82
C ALA A 238 4.84 0.16 0.96
N VAL A 239 4.88 -1.07 1.48
CA VAL A 239 4.44 -2.25 0.74
C VAL A 239 3.59 -3.17 1.60
N LEU A 240 2.47 -3.57 1.04
CA LEU A 240 1.64 -4.69 1.47
C LEU A 240 1.24 -5.41 0.18
N GLY A 241 1.74 -6.62 -0.04
CA GLY A 241 1.51 -7.32 -1.31
C GLY A 241 0.04 -7.66 -1.54
N MET A 242 -0.35 -7.85 -2.80
CA MET A 242 -1.75 -8.10 -3.17
C MET A 242 -2.37 -9.32 -2.47
N GLU A 243 -1.59 -10.36 -2.19
CA GLU A 243 -2.08 -11.55 -1.48
C GLU A 243 -2.33 -11.29 0.01
N GLU A 244 -1.47 -10.50 0.67
CA GLU A 244 -1.69 -10.06 2.05
C GLU A 244 -2.91 -9.14 2.14
N ARG A 245 -2.96 -8.20 1.21
CA ARG A 245 -4.05 -7.25 1.00
C ARG A 245 -5.40 -7.97 0.83
N ALA A 246 -5.50 -8.96 -0.04
CA ALA A 246 -6.74 -9.74 -0.28
C ALA A 246 -7.21 -10.63 0.88
N LYS A 247 -6.40 -10.80 1.93
CA LYS A 247 -6.84 -11.48 3.17
C LYS A 247 -7.52 -10.52 4.14
N SER A 248 -7.36 -9.21 3.95
CA SER A 248 -8.02 -8.18 4.75
C SER A 248 -9.53 -8.22 4.49
N THR A 249 -10.35 -8.04 5.52
CA THR A 249 -11.80 -7.90 5.37
C THR A 249 -12.20 -6.55 4.78
N TRP A 250 -11.29 -5.59 4.77
CA TRP A 250 -11.46 -4.23 4.25
C TRP A 250 -11.23 -4.14 2.73
N PHE A 251 -11.26 -5.28 2.04
CA PHE A 251 -10.76 -5.44 0.69
C PHE A 251 -11.89 -5.44 -0.35
N ALA A 252 -12.45 -4.25 -0.60
CA ALA A 252 -13.40 -4.02 -1.68
C ALA A 252 -12.75 -3.12 -2.75
N GLY A 253 -12.64 -3.60 -4.00
CA GLY A 253 -12.28 -2.76 -5.16
C GLY A 253 -10.98 -3.10 -5.90
N GLU A 254 -10.11 -3.94 -5.36
CA GLU A 254 -8.94 -4.42 -6.14
C GLU A 254 -9.33 -5.60 -7.03
N PRO A 255 -8.72 -5.76 -8.23
CA PRO A 255 -9.08 -6.82 -9.14
C PRO A 255 -8.84 -8.23 -8.59
N ASP A 256 -9.41 -9.24 -9.23
CA ASP A 256 -9.25 -10.62 -8.81
C ASP A 256 -7.88 -11.23 -9.19
N ARG A 257 -7.58 -12.42 -8.63
CA ARG A 257 -6.32 -13.14 -8.91
C ARG A 257 -6.13 -13.49 -10.39
N ALA A 258 -7.22 -13.69 -11.14
CA ALA A 258 -7.14 -13.96 -12.58
C ALA A 258 -6.65 -12.71 -13.33
N THR A 259 -7.18 -11.55 -12.96
CA THR A 259 -6.79 -10.23 -13.46
C THR A 259 -5.32 -9.94 -13.14
N TRP A 260 -4.86 -10.27 -11.93
CA TRP A 260 -3.44 -10.10 -11.56
C TRP A 260 -2.51 -10.94 -12.42
N LYS A 261 -2.83 -12.23 -12.62
CA LYS A 261 -2.05 -13.12 -13.49
C LYS A 261 -2.02 -12.60 -14.93
N ARG A 262 -3.14 -12.11 -15.43
CA ARG A 262 -3.21 -11.55 -16.79
C ARG A 262 -2.35 -10.29 -16.91
N ALA A 263 -2.43 -9.38 -15.93
CA ALA A 263 -1.62 -8.16 -15.90
C ALA A 263 -0.12 -8.47 -15.87
N HIS A 264 0.29 -9.45 -15.05
CA HIS A 264 1.69 -9.90 -14.96
C HIS A 264 2.20 -10.43 -16.30
N GLN A 265 1.43 -11.29 -16.96
CA GLN A 265 1.77 -11.80 -18.30
C GLN A 265 1.95 -10.67 -19.31
N LEU A 266 1.05 -9.68 -19.31
CA LEU A 266 1.13 -8.53 -20.21
C LEU A 266 2.35 -7.64 -19.90
N LEU A 267 2.71 -7.46 -18.63
CA LEU A 267 3.89 -6.71 -18.22
C LEU A 267 5.18 -7.40 -18.69
N VAL A 268 5.27 -8.71 -18.49
CA VAL A 268 6.41 -9.53 -18.95
C VAL A 268 6.52 -9.49 -20.47
N GLN A 269 5.41 -9.63 -21.20
CA GLN A 269 5.39 -9.51 -22.66
C GLN A 269 5.80 -8.10 -23.13
N ALA A 270 5.38 -7.06 -22.41
CA ALA A 270 5.68 -5.68 -22.79
C ALA A 270 7.17 -5.32 -22.65
N PHE A 271 7.82 -5.79 -21.59
CA PHE A 271 9.14 -5.28 -21.18
C PHE A 271 10.25 -6.32 -21.07
N GLN A 272 9.95 -7.61 -21.24
CA GLN A 272 10.95 -8.67 -21.13
C GLN A 272 10.91 -9.64 -22.32
N THR A 273 9.75 -10.24 -22.61
CA THR A 273 9.61 -11.29 -23.64
C THR A 273 8.45 -11.00 -24.61
N PRO A 274 8.58 -10.01 -25.51
CA PRO A 274 7.58 -9.74 -26.53
C PRO A 274 7.27 -10.94 -27.41
N ALA A 275 6.02 -11.02 -27.86
CA ALA A 275 5.49 -12.20 -28.54
C ALA A 275 6.09 -12.43 -29.95
N THR A 276 6.46 -11.37 -30.67
CA THR A 276 6.99 -11.48 -32.04
C THR A 276 8.47 -11.07 -32.15
N PRO A 277 9.24 -11.63 -33.10
CA PRO A 277 10.64 -11.24 -33.32
C PRO A 277 10.82 -9.74 -33.62
N GLU A 278 9.88 -9.12 -34.33
CA GLU A 278 9.93 -7.67 -34.62
C GLU A 278 9.80 -6.86 -33.34
N GLN A 279 8.88 -7.25 -32.45
CA GLN A 279 8.70 -6.60 -31.15
C GLN A 279 9.91 -6.79 -30.25
N GLN A 280 10.51 -7.99 -30.24
CA GLN A 280 11.75 -8.26 -29.49
C GLN A 280 12.89 -7.34 -29.96
N LYS A 281 13.07 -7.19 -31.29
CA LYS A 281 14.07 -6.28 -31.86
C LYS A 281 13.80 -4.81 -31.50
N LYS A 282 12.53 -4.39 -31.49
CA LYS A 282 12.14 -3.03 -31.07
C LYS A 282 12.44 -2.81 -29.58
N LEU A 283 12.05 -3.75 -28.72
CA LEU A 283 12.34 -3.68 -27.28
C LEU A 283 13.84 -3.61 -27.01
N ALA A 284 14.66 -4.44 -27.67
CA ALA A 284 16.11 -4.43 -27.51
C ALA A 284 16.79 -3.13 -27.96
N ARG A 285 16.15 -2.35 -28.86
CA ARG A 285 16.64 -1.00 -29.23
C ARG A 285 16.34 0.04 -28.15
N VAL A 286 15.24 -0.13 -27.43
CA VAL A 286 14.83 0.75 -26.32
C VAL A 286 15.62 0.41 -25.06
N LEU A 287 15.66 -0.88 -24.70
CA LEU A 287 16.42 -1.42 -23.58
C LEU A 287 17.86 -1.70 -24.01
N LYS A 288 18.73 -0.74 -23.77
CA LYS A 288 20.17 -0.85 -24.09
C LYS A 288 20.94 -1.82 -23.18
N ARG A 289 20.35 -2.22 -22.05
CA ARG A 289 20.94 -3.07 -21.02
C ARG A 289 19.89 -4.00 -20.42
N ALA A 290 20.35 -5.14 -19.91
CA ALA A 290 19.52 -5.99 -19.08
C ALA A 290 19.23 -5.32 -17.73
N ALA A 291 18.06 -5.63 -17.15
CA ALA A 291 17.71 -5.19 -15.81
C ALA A 291 18.60 -5.89 -14.77
N PRO A 292 19.08 -5.17 -13.72
CA PRO A 292 19.66 -5.80 -12.55
C PRO A 292 18.74 -6.89 -11.96
N PRO A 293 19.27 -7.97 -11.37
CA PRO A 293 18.46 -9.10 -10.91
C PRO A 293 17.37 -8.74 -9.90
N ASP A 294 17.62 -7.77 -9.03
CA ASP A 294 16.67 -7.31 -8.01
C ASP A 294 15.53 -6.47 -8.60
N ILE A 295 15.84 -5.59 -9.55
CA ILE A 295 14.83 -4.86 -10.34
C ILE A 295 14.01 -5.84 -11.18
N ALA A 296 14.67 -6.79 -11.85
CA ALA A 296 14.00 -7.83 -12.62
C ALA A 296 13.07 -8.67 -11.75
N ALA A 297 13.51 -9.06 -10.54
CA ALA A 297 12.70 -9.81 -9.60
C ALA A 297 11.44 -9.03 -9.20
N ALA A 298 11.54 -7.73 -8.92
CA ALA A 298 10.41 -6.93 -8.48
C ALA A 298 9.32 -6.69 -9.55
N PHE A 299 9.64 -6.77 -10.83
CA PHE A 299 8.65 -6.55 -11.89
C PHE A 299 8.26 -7.82 -12.64
N PHE A 300 9.18 -8.76 -12.83
CA PHE A 300 8.98 -9.89 -13.74
C PHE A 300 8.71 -11.22 -13.04
N THR A 301 9.03 -11.36 -11.76
CA THR A 301 8.49 -12.49 -10.98
C THR A 301 7.05 -12.16 -10.56
N TYR A 302 6.20 -13.18 -10.45
CA TYR A 302 4.80 -12.97 -10.06
C TYR A 302 4.69 -12.36 -8.66
N ASP A 303 5.44 -12.89 -7.68
CA ASP A 303 5.43 -12.37 -6.31
C ASP A 303 5.98 -10.94 -6.22
N GLY A 304 7.08 -10.66 -6.93
CA GLY A 304 7.62 -9.30 -7.02
C GLY A 304 6.61 -8.33 -7.61
N PHE A 305 5.94 -8.72 -8.70
CA PHE A 305 4.90 -7.92 -9.34
C PHE A 305 3.72 -7.63 -8.40
N LEU A 306 3.22 -8.62 -7.66
CA LEU A 306 2.14 -8.40 -6.68
C LEU A 306 2.58 -7.47 -5.55
N ARG A 307 3.84 -7.52 -5.13
CA ARG A 307 4.38 -6.55 -4.15
C ARG A 307 4.51 -5.15 -4.76
N SER A 308 4.91 -5.05 -6.02
CA SER A 308 4.98 -3.78 -6.75
C SER A 308 3.61 -3.13 -6.94
N LEU A 309 2.56 -3.91 -7.24
CA LEU A 309 1.17 -3.44 -7.24
C LEU A 309 0.79 -2.90 -5.87
N GLY A 310 1.05 -3.68 -4.81
CA GLY A 310 0.79 -3.28 -3.43
C GLY A 310 1.52 -2.00 -2.99
N ARG A 311 2.71 -1.73 -3.54
CA ARG A 311 3.39 -0.42 -3.36
C ARG A 311 2.59 0.70 -3.99
N MET A 312 2.13 0.53 -5.23
CA MET A 312 1.39 1.59 -5.91
C MET A 312 0.05 1.87 -5.21
N SER A 313 -0.67 0.84 -4.78
CA SER A 313 -1.92 1.00 -4.02
C SER A 313 -1.78 1.74 -2.68
N LEU A 314 -0.56 1.88 -2.15
CA LEU A 314 -0.29 2.51 -0.85
C LEU A 314 0.44 3.86 -0.93
N ASN A 315 0.99 4.25 -2.08
CA ASN A 315 1.89 5.42 -2.16
C ASN A 315 1.52 6.43 -3.25
N LEU A 316 0.52 6.14 -4.09
CA LEU A 316 0.02 7.11 -5.04
C LEU A 316 -0.78 8.20 -4.32
N GLU A 317 -0.49 9.45 -4.65
CA GLU A 317 -1.30 10.61 -4.31
C GLU A 317 -2.60 10.59 -5.13
N ALA A 318 -3.62 11.33 -4.70
CA ALA A 318 -4.97 11.27 -5.28
C ALA A 318 -5.00 11.46 -6.81
N HIS A 319 -4.13 12.31 -7.35
CA HIS A 319 -4.04 12.59 -8.79
C HIS A 319 -3.06 11.65 -9.55
N GLY A 320 -2.69 10.52 -8.92
CA GLY A 320 -1.87 9.47 -9.52
C GLY A 320 -0.37 9.77 -9.60
N GLY A 321 0.08 10.83 -8.92
CA GLY A 321 1.50 11.12 -8.74
C GLY A 321 2.12 10.22 -7.68
N LEU A 322 3.33 9.70 -7.96
CA LEU A 322 4.19 9.09 -6.97
C LEU A 322 5.33 10.05 -6.66
N TYR A 323 5.64 10.25 -5.39
CA TYR A 323 6.58 11.27 -4.94
C TYR A 323 7.57 10.67 -3.93
N THR A 324 8.81 11.14 -3.93
CA THR A 324 9.88 10.59 -3.09
C THR A 324 9.66 10.97 -1.64
N LEU A 325 9.44 12.25 -1.35
CA LEU A 325 9.34 12.75 0.02
C LEU A 325 7.91 12.63 0.55
N HIS A 326 6.90 12.98 -0.25
CA HIS A 326 5.50 12.83 0.14
C HIS A 326 5.12 11.39 0.52
N SER A 327 5.73 10.33 -0.06
CA SER A 327 5.47 8.93 0.35
C SER A 327 5.95 8.58 1.78
N HIS A 328 6.50 9.54 2.52
CA HIS A 328 6.85 9.38 3.94
C HIS A 328 5.75 9.91 4.87
N LEU A 329 4.77 10.66 4.38
CA LEU A 329 3.74 11.25 5.23
C LEU A 329 2.80 10.15 5.73
N ASN A 330 2.52 10.15 7.04
CA ASN A 330 1.58 9.23 7.66
C ASN A 330 0.18 9.84 7.80
N HIS A 331 -0.78 8.99 8.14
CA HIS A 331 -2.16 9.41 8.33
C HIS A 331 -2.46 10.03 9.71
N ALA A 332 -3.26 11.10 9.72
CA ALA A 332 -4.13 11.46 10.83
C ALA A 332 -5.47 12.02 10.32
N CYS A 333 -6.57 11.76 11.06
CA CYS A 333 -7.90 12.31 10.73
C CYS A 333 -7.99 13.83 10.95
N THR A 334 -7.04 14.40 11.68
CA THR A 334 -6.77 15.84 11.76
C THR A 334 -5.35 16.07 11.25
N PRO A 335 -5.18 16.32 9.93
CA PRO A 335 -3.86 16.42 9.33
C PRO A 335 -3.14 17.71 9.77
N THR A 336 -1.81 17.65 9.84
CA THR A 336 -0.95 18.80 10.17
C THR A 336 -0.46 19.53 8.92
N VAL A 337 -0.50 18.87 7.76
CA VAL A 337 -0.13 19.46 6.46
C VAL A 337 -1.21 19.19 5.41
N SER A 338 -1.25 20.05 4.40
CA SER A 338 -2.11 19.90 3.23
C SER A 338 -1.28 19.78 1.96
N VAL A 339 -1.68 18.88 1.07
CA VAL A 339 -1.08 18.68 -0.25
C VAL A 339 -1.92 19.45 -1.26
N ARG A 340 -1.28 20.26 -2.09
CA ARG A 340 -1.96 21.12 -3.07
C ARG A 340 -1.26 21.09 -4.41
N HIS A 341 -2.04 21.13 -5.48
CA HIS A 341 -1.53 21.33 -6.84
C HIS A 341 -1.68 22.80 -7.24
N LEU A 342 -0.76 23.64 -6.78
CA LEU A 342 -0.87 25.10 -6.95
C LEU A 342 -0.23 25.66 -8.23
N ASP A 343 0.57 24.86 -8.96
CA ASP A 343 1.30 25.33 -10.13
C ASP A 343 0.48 25.09 -11.41
N PRO A 344 -0.14 26.13 -12.02
CA PRO A 344 -1.03 25.94 -13.16
C PRO A 344 -0.31 25.35 -14.39
N ARG A 345 1.02 25.49 -14.48
CA ARG A 345 1.81 24.95 -15.59
C ARG A 345 2.05 23.45 -15.47
N THR A 346 1.79 22.89 -14.30
CA THR A 346 1.97 21.46 -13.96
C THR A 346 0.83 20.97 -13.07
N ALA A 347 -0.37 21.53 -13.28
CA ALA A 347 -1.48 21.62 -12.33
C ALA A 347 -1.99 20.33 -11.69
N LEU A 348 -1.49 19.16 -12.07
CA LEU A 348 -1.87 17.86 -11.52
C LEU A 348 -0.65 16.95 -11.25
N ALA A 349 0.56 17.46 -11.42
CA ALA A 349 1.81 16.70 -11.35
C ALA A 349 2.77 17.22 -10.28
N ARG A 350 2.80 18.53 -10.01
CA ARG A 350 3.66 19.10 -8.97
C ARG A 350 2.84 19.40 -7.72
N ILE A 351 3.23 18.80 -6.61
CA ILE A 351 2.64 19.08 -5.31
C ILE A 351 3.36 20.22 -4.59
N THR A 352 2.60 20.95 -3.79
CA THR A 352 3.06 21.93 -2.81
C THR A 352 2.48 21.53 -1.46
N LEU A 353 3.34 21.44 -0.44
CA LEU A 353 2.90 21.11 0.90
C LEU A 353 2.87 22.35 1.78
N LEU A 354 1.72 22.57 2.42
CA LEU A 354 1.46 23.71 3.29
C LEU A 354 1.18 23.21 4.71
N ALA A 355 1.71 23.89 5.71
CA ALA A 355 1.32 23.65 7.10
C ALA A 355 -0.14 24.08 7.33
N LYS A 356 -0.96 23.23 7.97
CA LYS A 356 -2.35 23.55 8.34
C LYS A 356 -2.47 24.20 9.73
N ARG A 357 -1.37 24.26 10.48
CA ARG A 357 -1.23 24.87 11.79
C ARG A 357 0.25 25.15 12.05
N ASP A 358 0.56 25.90 13.10
CA ASP A 358 1.93 26.01 13.61
C ASP A 358 2.45 24.63 14.04
N LEU A 359 3.69 24.32 13.65
CA LEU A 359 4.40 23.08 13.99
C LEU A 359 5.65 23.40 14.82
N ALA A 360 5.80 22.73 15.96
CA ALA A 360 7.00 22.79 16.77
C ALA A 360 8.05 21.77 16.28
N PRO A 361 9.35 21.96 16.58
CA PRO A 361 10.35 20.92 16.37
C PRO A 361 9.94 19.59 17.01
N GLY A 362 9.97 18.51 16.25
CA GLY A 362 9.53 17.18 16.64
C GLY A 362 8.08 16.83 16.25
N ASP A 363 7.25 17.81 15.88
CA ASP A 363 5.89 17.56 15.39
C ASP A 363 5.94 16.75 14.08
N GLU A 364 5.08 15.75 13.97
CA GLU A 364 4.99 14.93 12.76
C GLU A 364 4.14 15.62 11.68
N LEU A 365 4.63 15.54 10.45
CA LEU A 365 3.88 15.96 9.28
C LEU A 365 2.96 14.82 8.86
N LEU A 366 1.66 15.08 8.91
CA LEU A 366 0.58 14.11 8.77
C LEU A 366 -0.44 14.62 7.76
N VAL A 367 -0.85 13.75 6.86
CA VAL A 367 -1.92 13.99 5.88
C VAL A 367 -3.15 13.14 6.23
N THR A 368 -4.27 13.36 5.56
CA THR A 368 -5.42 12.46 5.65
C THR A 368 -5.45 11.53 4.45
N TYR A 369 -5.76 10.25 4.66
CA TYR A 369 -5.83 9.21 3.63
C TYR A 369 -7.28 8.89 3.24
N VAL A 370 -8.21 9.46 3.97
CA VAL A 370 -9.66 9.33 3.81
C VAL A 370 -10.26 10.73 3.92
N ASP A 371 -11.50 10.87 3.47
CA ASP A 371 -12.25 12.11 3.66
C ASP A 371 -12.42 12.39 5.17
N PRO A 372 -11.86 13.50 5.69
CA PRO A 372 -11.93 13.84 7.10
C PRO A 372 -13.32 14.34 7.52
N SER A 373 -14.23 14.63 6.57
CA SER A 373 -15.62 15.02 6.86
C SER A 373 -16.47 13.84 7.34
N LEU A 374 -16.07 12.62 7.01
CA LEU A 374 -16.78 11.40 7.41
C LEU A 374 -16.73 11.18 8.94
N GLY A 375 -17.74 10.50 9.47
CA GLY A 375 -17.78 10.06 10.87
C GLY A 375 -16.76 8.97 11.20
N LEU A 376 -16.52 8.74 12.50
CA LEU A 376 -15.48 7.81 13.01
C LEU A 376 -15.51 6.43 12.35
N ARG A 377 -16.70 5.80 12.28
CA ARG A 377 -16.87 4.45 11.73
C ARG A 377 -16.44 4.41 10.26
N ALA A 378 -16.99 5.31 9.44
CA ALA A 378 -16.70 5.39 8.02
C ALA A 378 -15.21 5.71 7.74
N ARG A 379 -14.59 6.61 8.52
CA ARG A 379 -13.14 6.86 8.41
C ARG A 379 -12.31 5.61 8.71
N ARG A 380 -12.60 4.91 9.82
CA ARG A 380 -11.87 3.68 10.19
C ARG A 380 -12.07 2.56 9.18
N GLU A 381 -13.26 2.46 8.59
CA GLU A 381 -13.56 1.52 7.51
C GLU A 381 -12.75 1.83 6.24
N GLY A 382 -12.76 3.07 5.77
CA GLY A 382 -11.96 3.50 4.61
C GLY A 382 -10.45 3.32 4.83
N LEU A 383 -9.97 3.55 6.06
CA LEU A 383 -8.57 3.35 6.42
C LEU A 383 -8.16 1.87 6.44
N GLY A 384 -9.13 0.95 6.53
CA GLY A 384 -8.87 -0.49 6.50
C GLY A 384 -8.13 -0.95 5.24
N ALA A 385 -8.35 -0.29 4.10
CA ALA A 385 -7.67 -0.55 2.84
C ALA A 385 -6.15 -0.25 2.88
N TRP A 386 -5.69 0.54 3.86
CA TRP A 386 -4.28 0.89 4.04
C TRP A 386 -3.52 -0.13 4.89
N GLY A 387 -4.22 -0.99 5.62
CA GLY A 387 -3.64 -2.14 6.32
C GLY A 387 -2.78 -1.80 7.55
N PHE A 388 -2.75 -0.56 8.04
CA PHE A 388 -1.99 -0.20 9.26
C PHE A 388 -2.77 -0.46 10.56
N GLY A 389 -3.97 -1.04 10.47
CA GLY A 389 -4.84 -1.31 11.60
C GLY A 389 -5.78 -0.14 11.94
N VAL A 390 -6.38 -0.19 13.13
CA VAL A 390 -7.34 0.82 13.58
C VAL A 390 -6.64 2.14 13.86
N CYS A 391 -7.11 3.23 13.26
CA CYS A 391 -6.59 4.56 13.53
C CYS A 391 -6.83 4.98 14.99
N ARG A 392 -5.74 5.38 15.67
CA ARG A 392 -5.71 5.87 17.05
C ARG A 392 -5.19 7.31 17.16
N CYS A 393 -5.41 8.13 16.12
CA CYS A 393 -5.11 9.57 16.23
C CYS A 393 -6.01 10.22 17.30
N GLU A 394 -5.59 11.39 17.79
CA GLU A 394 -6.28 12.15 18.85
C GLU A 394 -7.80 12.25 18.61
N ARG A 395 -8.20 12.79 17.45
CA ARG A 395 -9.61 12.89 17.05
C ARG A 395 -10.37 11.56 17.14
N CYS A 396 -9.79 10.47 16.64
CA CYS A 396 -10.46 9.16 16.69
C CYS A 396 -10.62 8.63 18.13
N VAL A 397 -9.65 8.89 19.00
CA VAL A 397 -9.70 8.48 20.41
C VAL A 397 -10.72 9.32 21.18
N GLU A 398 -10.83 10.61 20.88
CA GLU A 398 -11.81 11.51 21.47
C GLU A 398 -13.24 11.17 21.04
N GLU A 399 -13.48 11.00 19.73
CA GLU A 399 -14.80 10.61 19.20
C GLU A 399 -15.24 9.23 19.73
N GLU A 400 -14.32 8.28 19.89
CA GLU A 400 -14.61 6.96 20.48
C GLU A 400 -15.03 7.05 21.95
N LYS A 401 -14.37 7.93 22.72
CA LYS A 401 -14.75 8.19 24.11
C LYS A 401 -16.12 8.89 24.22
N ALA A 402 -16.38 9.86 23.34
CA ALA A 402 -17.67 10.57 23.31
C ALA A 402 -18.82 9.63 22.96
N GLY A 403 -18.67 8.81 21.91
CA GLY A 403 -19.70 7.84 21.51
C GLY A 403 -19.96 6.72 22.53
N ALA A 404 -18.94 6.34 23.33
CA ALA A 404 -19.11 5.39 24.43
C ALA A 404 -19.87 5.97 25.63
N ALA A 405 -19.89 7.29 25.79
CA ALA A 405 -20.59 7.98 26.87
C ALA A 405 -22.09 8.22 26.57
N GLU A 406 -22.50 8.23 25.30
CA GLU A 406 -23.86 8.62 24.89
C GLU A 406 -24.83 7.45 24.66
N GLY A 407 -24.38 6.20 24.61
CA GLY A 407 -25.25 5.05 24.32
C GLY A 407 -25.77 5.06 22.87
N GLU A 408 -25.93 3.90 22.25
CA GLU A 408 -26.24 3.76 20.83
C GLU A 408 -27.50 4.57 20.41
N GLY A 409 -27.29 5.70 19.73
CA GLY A 409 -28.36 6.63 19.37
C GLY A 409 -28.05 7.50 18.15
N LYS A 410 -28.48 7.01 16.97
CA LYS A 410 -28.71 7.71 15.68
C LYS A 410 -27.51 8.41 15.01
N GLU A 411 -26.94 7.73 14.01
CA GLU A 411 -26.19 8.36 12.92
C GLU A 411 -27.14 9.31 12.16
N ALA A 412 -26.81 10.60 12.09
CA ALA A 412 -27.50 11.55 11.22
C ALA A 412 -27.12 11.28 9.76
N ALA A 413 -28.11 11.17 8.89
CA ALA A 413 -27.91 11.09 7.44
C ALA A 413 -27.41 12.44 6.91
N PRO A 414 -26.47 12.48 5.93
CA PRO A 414 -25.98 13.72 5.36
C PRO A 414 -27.07 14.42 4.52
N ALA A 415 -27.07 15.75 4.54
CA ALA A 415 -27.99 16.57 3.75
C ALA A 415 -27.54 16.63 2.29
N GLU A 416 -28.35 16.14 1.36
CA GLU A 416 -27.99 16.05 -0.06
C GLU A 416 -28.28 17.35 -0.84
N GLY A 417 -27.34 17.74 -1.72
CA GLY A 417 -27.61 18.61 -2.88
C GLY A 417 -26.62 19.75 -3.14
N MET A 418 -25.97 20.31 -2.11
CA MET A 418 -25.02 21.44 -2.27
C MET A 418 -23.66 21.18 -1.62
N GLU A 419 -23.62 20.39 -0.54
CA GLU A 419 -22.38 19.92 0.10
C GLU A 419 -21.58 18.95 -0.79
N ASP A 420 -22.26 18.28 -1.73
CA ASP A 420 -21.64 17.29 -2.62
C ASP A 420 -20.71 17.94 -3.66
N LEU A 421 -21.12 19.07 -4.25
CA LEU A 421 -20.29 19.83 -5.20
C LEU A 421 -19.08 20.47 -4.51
N GLU A 422 -19.25 21.03 -3.31
CA GLU A 422 -18.13 21.56 -2.54
C GLU A 422 -17.15 20.45 -2.14
N ARG A 423 -17.65 19.25 -1.80
CA ARG A 423 -16.86 18.05 -1.49
C ARG A 423 -16.11 17.53 -2.71
N GLU A 424 -16.76 17.42 -3.87
CA GLU A 424 -16.14 17.03 -5.14
C GLU A 424 -15.06 18.04 -5.56
N LEU A 425 -15.33 19.34 -5.44
CA LEU A 425 -14.35 20.40 -5.72
C LEU A 425 -13.18 20.36 -4.73
N LYS A 426 -13.45 20.11 -3.46
CA LYS A 426 -12.41 19.95 -2.43
C LYS A 426 -11.53 18.74 -2.70
N ALA A 427 -12.11 17.59 -3.01
CA ALA A 427 -11.38 16.39 -3.40
C ALA A 427 -10.54 16.61 -4.67
N GLY A 428 -11.12 17.23 -5.72
CA GLY A 428 -10.44 17.52 -6.98
C GLY A 428 -9.35 18.60 -6.90
N LEU A 429 -9.38 19.46 -5.88
CA LEU A 429 -8.34 20.47 -5.61
C LEU A 429 -7.32 20.02 -4.55
N GLY A 430 -7.44 18.77 -4.07
CA GLY A 430 -6.66 18.22 -2.95
C GLY A 430 -6.98 18.83 -1.59
N VAL A 431 -8.01 19.69 -1.50
CA VAL A 431 -8.50 20.39 -0.30
C VAL A 431 -9.34 19.48 0.57
N MET A 432 -8.72 18.48 1.22
CA MET A 432 -9.36 17.73 2.31
C MET A 432 -9.03 18.27 3.70
#